data_AF-A0A179SIR5-F1
#
_entry.id   AF-A0A179SIR5-F1
#
_cell.length_a   1.000
_cell.length_b   1.000
_cell.length_c   1.000
_cell.angle_alpha   90.00
_cell.angle_beta   90.00
_cell.angle_gamma   90.00
#
_symmetry.space_group_name_H-M   'P 1'
#
loop_
_entity.id
_entity.type
_entity.pdbx_description
1 polymer ?
#
loop_
_entity_poly.entity_id
_entity_poly.type
_entity_poly.pdbx_seq_one_letter_code
_entity_poly.pdbx_strand_id
1 'polypeptide(L)'
;MPESLRALVGKAERAIADLSGGADGRETMHALRSSVSDICALTQADPKMRRAVGRLVRAGERLAEAKIQPLRARAEAAALRAVRSLAHLLVDARPSRIAVSLGRGW
;
A
#
# COMPACT_ATOMS: atom_id res chain seq x y z
N MET A 1 -14.75 3.29 -4.10
CA MET A 1 -13.51 2.67 -4.63
C MET A 1 -13.84 1.35 -5.34
N PRO A 2 -13.33 1.16 -6.57
CA PRO A 2 -13.43 -0.09 -7.35
C PRO A 2 -12.91 -1.32 -6.62
N GLU A 3 -13.45 -2.49 -6.96
CA GLU A 3 -13.09 -3.77 -6.32
C GLU A 3 -11.62 -4.14 -6.51
N SER A 4 -11.07 -3.91 -7.71
CA SER A 4 -9.66 -4.15 -8.02
C SER A 4 -8.72 -3.39 -7.09
N LEU A 5 -9.01 -2.11 -6.83
CA LEU A 5 -8.25 -1.28 -5.89
C LEU A 5 -8.48 -1.71 -4.44
N ARG A 6 -9.72 -2.08 -4.07
CA ARG A 6 -10.03 -2.60 -2.73
C ARG A 6 -9.24 -3.87 -2.41
N ALA A 7 -9.14 -4.80 -3.37
CA ALA A 7 -8.37 -6.02 -3.21
C ALA A 7 -6.87 -5.74 -3.01
N LEU A 8 -6.31 -4.77 -3.74
CA LEU A 8 -4.90 -4.36 -3.60
C LEU A 8 -4.63 -3.67 -2.25
N VAL A 9 -5.55 -2.82 -1.78
CA VAL A 9 -5.48 -2.24 -0.42
C VAL A 9 -5.51 -3.35 0.63
N GLY A 10 -6.42 -4.32 0.51
CA GLY A 10 -6.47 -5.46 1.44
C GLY A 10 -5.22 -6.34 1.41
N LYS A 11 -4.55 -6.49 0.25
CA LYS A 11 -3.22 -7.14 0.18
C LYS A 11 -2.15 -6.33 0.92
N ALA A 12 -2.13 -5.01 0.78
CA ALA A 12 -1.21 -4.14 1.50
C ALA A 12 -1.45 -4.17 3.02
N GLU A 13 -2.71 -4.18 3.47
CA GLU A 13 -3.07 -4.31 4.89
C GLU A 13 -2.59 -5.64 5.48
N ARG A 14 -2.80 -6.75 4.76
CA ARG A 14 -2.26 -8.06 5.16
C ARG A 14 -0.74 -8.06 5.26
N ALA A 15 -0.03 -7.52 4.27
CA ALA A 15 1.42 -7.41 4.32
C ALA A 15 1.91 -6.60 5.53
N ILE A 16 1.18 -5.55 5.94
CA ILE A 16 1.51 -4.80 7.17
C ILE A 16 1.31 -5.68 8.41
N ALA A 17 0.21 -6.43 8.48
CA ALA A 17 -0.06 -7.35 9.59
C ALA A 17 1.02 -8.44 9.68
N ASP A 18 1.42 -9.02 8.54
CA ASP A 18 2.47 -10.04 8.44
C ASP A 18 3.83 -9.49 8.90
N LEU A 19 4.19 -8.27 8.49
CA LEU A 19 5.41 -7.59 8.95
C LEU A 19 5.38 -7.36 10.47
N SER A 20 4.24 -6.98 11.04
CA SER A 20 4.11 -6.81 12.49
C SER A 20 4.16 -8.16 13.23
N GLY A 21 3.62 -9.21 12.61
CA GLY A 21 3.65 -10.59 13.10
C GLY A 21 5.03 -11.26 13.01
N GLY A 22 6.03 -10.60 12.40
CA GLY A 22 7.38 -11.13 12.28
C GLY A 22 7.59 -12.11 11.13
N ALA A 23 6.74 -12.04 10.09
CA ALA A 23 6.97 -12.76 8.84
C ALA A 23 8.30 -12.36 8.18
N ASP A 24 8.74 -13.10 7.14
CA ASP A 24 9.94 -12.75 6.38
C ASP A 24 9.79 -11.33 5.81
N GLY A 25 10.60 -10.40 6.35
CA GLY A 25 10.54 -9.00 6.00
C GLY A 25 10.83 -8.72 4.52
N ARG A 26 11.68 -9.52 3.87
CA ARG A 26 12.05 -9.33 2.46
C ARG A 26 10.90 -9.73 1.55
N GLU A 27 10.35 -10.92 1.76
CA GLU A 27 9.22 -11.45 0.99
C GLU A 27 7.98 -10.56 1.18
N THR A 28 7.67 -10.23 2.43
CA THR A 28 6.50 -9.41 2.76
C THR A 28 6.62 -7.99 2.21
N MET A 29 7.82 -7.40 2.24
CA MET A 29 8.06 -6.10 1.59
C MET A 29 7.99 -6.17 0.06
N HIS A 30 8.37 -7.30 -0.55
CA HIS A 30 8.17 -7.49 -1.99
C HIS A 30 6.67 -7.51 -2.34
N ALA A 31 5.86 -8.26 -1.59
CA ALA A 31 4.41 -8.29 -1.76
C ALA A 31 3.75 -6.91 -1.57
N LEU A 32 4.20 -6.14 -0.58
CA LEU A 32 3.74 -4.76 -0.36
C LEU A 32 4.08 -3.86 -1.55
N ARG A 33 5.34 -3.88 -2.02
CA ARG A 33 5.78 -3.07 -3.17
C ARG A 33 5.06 -3.45 -4.45
N SER A 34 4.83 -4.75 -4.68
CA SER A 34 4.06 -5.23 -5.82
C SER A 34 2.62 -4.70 -5.78
N SER A 35 1.93 -4.82 -4.64
CA SER A 35 0.56 -4.30 -4.49
C SER A 35 0.47 -2.79 -4.75
N VAL A 36 1.46 -2.03 -4.26
CA VAL A 36 1.56 -0.59 -4.45
C VAL A 36 1.87 -0.21 -5.90
N SER A 37 2.71 -1.00 -6.58
CA SER A 37 2.98 -0.82 -8.01
C SER A 37 1.72 -1.03 -8.84
N ASP A 38 0.91 -2.06 -8.54
CA ASP A 38 -0.35 -2.32 -9.22
C ASP A 38 -1.35 -1.16 -9.01
N ILE A 39 -1.42 -0.61 -7.80
CA ILE A 39 -2.24 0.58 -7.52
C ILE A 39 -1.78 1.75 -8.41
N CYS A 40 -0.48 2.00 -8.51
CA CYS A 40 0.06 3.05 -9.38
C CYS A 40 -0.23 2.79 -10.86
N ALA A 41 -0.19 1.54 -11.31
CA ALA A 41 -0.48 1.17 -12.69
C ALA A 41 -1.96 1.37 -13.04
N LEU A 42 -2.86 1.11 -12.08
CA LEU A 42 -4.31 1.21 -12.30
C LEU A 42 -4.87 2.62 -12.13
N THR A 43 -4.15 3.53 -11.46
CA THR A 43 -4.65 4.88 -11.17
C THR A 43 -3.95 5.96 -11.99
N GLN A 44 -4.66 7.01 -12.34
CA GLN A 44 -4.07 8.17 -12.99
C GLN A 44 -2.99 8.77 -12.08
N ALA A 45 -1.85 9.14 -12.69
CA ALA A 45 -0.74 9.70 -11.94
C ALA A 45 -1.08 11.09 -11.37
N ASP A 46 -1.19 11.19 -10.05
CA ASP A 46 -1.34 12.43 -9.28
C ASP A 46 -0.18 12.54 -8.26
N PRO A 47 0.48 13.70 -8.12
CA PRO A 47 1.41 13.99 -7.03
C PRO A 47 0.94 13.55 -5.63
N LYS A 48 -0.35 13.70 -5.29
CA LYS A 48 -0.87 13.26 -3.97
C LYS A 48 -0.81 11.75 -3.82
N MET A 49 -1.17 11.01 -4.87
CA MET A 49 -1.11 9.55 -4.92
C MET A 49 0.34 9.06 -4.76
N ARG A 50 1.28 9.64 -5.51
CA ARG A 50 2.71 9.32 -5.41
C ARG A 50 3.27 9.54 -4.00
N ARG A 51 2.88 10.64 -3.35
CA ARG A 51 3.28 10.93 -1.96
C ARG A 51 2.68 9.94 -0.96
N ALA A 52 1.41 9.54 -1.13
CA ALA A 52 0.77 8.56 -0.26
C ALA A 52 1.43 7.17 -0.39
N VAL A 53 1.66 6.73 -1.63
CA VAL A 53 2.41 5.53 -1.96
C VAL A 53 3.82 5.54 -1.34
N GLY A 54 4.58 6.62 -1.53
CA GLY A 54 5.92 6.74 -0.95
C GLY A 54 5.91 6.69 0.58
N ARG A 55 4.90 7.30 1.24
CA ARG A 55 4.73 7.21 2.69
C ARG A 55 4.44 5.79 3.15
N LEU A 56 3.62 5.04 2.42
CA LEU A 56 3.30 3.65 2.73
C LEU A 56 4.53 2.75 2.62
N VAL A 57 5.29 2.85 1.52
CA VAL A 57 6.50 2.05 1.32
C VAL A 57 7.53 2.32 2.42
N ARG A 58 7.80 3.60 2.74
CA ARG A 58 8.72 3.97 3.82
C ARG A 58 8.25 3.51 5.20
N ALA A 59 6.94 3.49 5.44
CA ALA A 59 6.39 2.99 6.70
C ALA A 59 6.53 1.46 6.80
N GLY A 60 6.33 0.73 5.71
CA GLY A 60 6.59 -0.70 5.63
C GLY A 60 8.06 -1.04 5.84
N GLU A 61 8.99 -0.30 5.22
CA GLU A 61 10.44 -0.47 5.41
C GLU A 61 10.83 -0.33 6.88
N ARG A 62 10.36 0.73 7.55
CA ARG A 62 10.60 0.94 8.98
C ARG A 62 10.01 -0.16 9.85
N LEU A 63 8.86 -0.72 9.45
CA LEU A 63 8.24 -1.83 10.17
C LEU A 63 9.06 -3.12 10.02
N ALA A 64 9.53 -3.42 8.80
CA ALA A 64 10.41 -4.56 8.53
C ALA A 64 11.74 -4.47 9.29
N GLU A 65 12.26 -3.26 9.50
CA GLU A 65 13.49 -3.00 10.26
C GLU A 65 13.26 -2.95 11.79
N ALA A 66 12.01 -2.85 12.25
CA ALA A 66 11.70 -2.72 13.68
C ALA A 66 11.88 -4.04 14.42
N LYS A 67 13.03 -4.19 15.10
CA LYS A 67 13.40 -5.42 15.82
C LYS A 67 12.86 -5.50 17.26
N ILE A 68 12.47 -4.37 17.86
CA ILE A 68 11.99 -4.31 19.26
C ILE A 68 10.53 -3.86 19.32
N GLN A 69 9.79 -4.39 20.29
CA GLN A 69 8.33 -4.21 20.42
C GLN A 69 7.84 -2.75 20.43
N PRO A 70 8.42 -1.81 21.20
CA PRO A 70 7.90 -0.43 21.20
C PRO A 70 8.12 0.28 19.86
N LEU A 71 9.20 -0.04 19.15
CA LEU A 71 9.45 0.49 17.82
C LEU A 71 8.54 -0.17 16.77
N ARG A 72 8.30 -1.48 16.90
CA ARG A 72 7.42 -2.24 16.00
C ARG A 72 5.98 -1.74 16.05
N ALA A 73 5.40 -1.60 17.23
CA ALA A 73 4.03 -1.07 17.39
C ALA A 73 3.89 0.36 16.81
N ARG A 74 4.90 1.21 17.00
CA ARG A 74 4.93 2.57 16.43
C ARG A 74 5.03 2.54 14.90
N ALA A 75 5.88 1.68 14.35
CA ALA A 75 6.04 1.52 12.91
C ALA A 75 4.77 0.93 12.26
N GLU A 76 4.13 -0.03 12.91
CA GLU A 76 2.86 -0.61 12.49
C GLU A 76 1.76 0.46 12.45
N ALA A 77 1.60 1.23 13.53
CA ALA A 77 0.64 2.32 13.56
C ALA A 77 0.90 3.37 12.45
N ALA A 78 2.17 3.62 12.11
CA ALA A 78 2.52 4.49 10.98
C ALA A 78 2.13 3.86 9.62
N ALA A 79 2.40 2.57 9.41
CA ALA A 79 2.03 1.85 8.20
C ALA A 79 0.51 1.77 8.01
N LEU A 80 -0.24 1.45 9.07
CA LEU A 80 -1.70 1.44 9.07
C LEU A 80 -2.30 2.82 8.80
N ARG A 81 -1.68 3.90 9.28
CA ARG A 81 -2.11 5.27 8.91
C ARG A 81 -1.81 5.58 7.45
N ALA A 82 -0.66 5.15 6.94
CA ALA A 82 -0.29 5.38 5.55
C ALA A 82 -1.23 4.63 4.58
N VAL A 83 -1.56 3.37 4.85
CA VAL A 83 -2.48 2.58 4.00
C VAL A 83 -3.89 3.15 4.02
N ARG A 84 -4.40 3.58 5.18
CA ARG A 84 -5.71 4.26 5.27
C ARG A 84 -5.73 5.59 4.52
N SER A 85 -4.67 6.39 4.64
CA SER A 85 -4.54 7.63 3.86
C SER A 85 -4.52 7.36 2.36
N LEU A 86 -3.87 6.28 1.92
CA LEU A 86 -3.89 5.86 0.52
C LEU A 86 -5.29 5.42 0.10
N ALA A 87 -5.96 4.58 0.89
CA ALA A 87 -7.31 4.10 0.62
C ALA A 87 -8.32 5.24 0.46
N HIS A 88 -8.23 6.29 1.28
CA HIS A 88 -9.06 7.49 1.13
C HIS A 88 -8.83 8.19 -0.22
N LEU A 89 -7.58 8.35 -0.66
CA LEU A 89 -7.28 8.97 -1.95
C LEU A 89 -7.76 8.12 -3.14
N LEU A 90 -7.84 6.80 -2.97
CA LEU A 90 -8.30 5.88 -4.00
C LEU A 90 -9.82 5.90 -4.21
N VAL A 91 -10.59 6.51 -3.30
CA VAL A 91 -12.04 6.68 -3.48
C VAL A 91 -12.34 7.57 -4.67
N ASP A 92 -11.59 8.67 -4.82
CA ASP A 92 -11.77 9.67 -5.86
C ASP A 92 -10.77 9.51 -7.02
N ALA A 93 -10.04 8.39 -7.06
CA ALA A 93 -9.03 8.14 -8.08
C ALA A 93 -9.68 7.85 -9.45
N ARG A 94 -9.11 8.46 -10.48
CA ARG A 94 -9.46 8.16 -11.88
C ARG A 94 -8.66 6.95 -12.38
N PRO A 95 -9.24 6.09 -13.23
CA PRO A 95 -8.51 5.00 -13.84
C PRO A 95 -7.40 5.54 -14.75
N SER A 96 -6.26 4.85 -14.80
CA SER A 96 -5.21 5.13 -15.77
C SER A 96 -5.63 4.66 -17.18
N ARG A 97 -4.91 5.11 -18.21
CA ARG A 97 -5.09 4.56 -19.57
C ARG A 97 -4.87 3.04 -19.62
N ILE A 98 -3.95 2.52 -18.79
CA ILE A 98 -3.70 1.08 -18.67
C ILE A 98 -4.93 0.40 -18.08
N ALA A 99 -5.49 0.92 -17.00
CA ALA A 99 -6.70 0.38 -16.40
C ALA A 99 -7.86 0.31 -17.40
N VAL A 100 -8.09 1.39 -18.16
CA VAL A 100 -9.11 1.41 -19.22
C VAL A 100 -8.84 0.33 -20.28
N SER A 101 -7.58 0.21 -20.76
CA SER A 101 -7.21 -0.80 -21.77
C SER A 101 -7.38 -2.25 -21.30
N LEU A 102 -7.29 -2.48 -19.98
CA LEU A 102 -7.47 -3.78 -19.36
C LEU A 102 -8.94 -4.11 -19.04
N GLY A 103 -9.90 -3.29 -19.49
CA GLY A 103 -11.31 -3.44 -19.13
C GLY A 103 -11.59 -3.17 -17.64
N ARG A 104 -10.65 -2.50 -16.96
CA ARG A 104 -10.76 -2.06 -15.56
C ARG A 104 -10.96 -0.56 -15.46
N GLY A 105 -11.48 0.07 -16.52
CA GLY A 105 -12.02 1.43 -16.44
C GLY A 105 -13.27 1.38 -15.59
N TRP A 106 -13.31 2.19 -14.53
CA TRP A 106 -14.49 2.40 -13.70
C TRP A 106 -14.97 3.84 -13.85
#